data_AF-T0VE42-F1
#
_entry.id   AF-T0VE42-F1
#
_cell.length_a   1.000
_cell.length_b   1.000
_cell.length_c   1.000
_cell.angle_alpha   90.00
_cell.angle_beta   90.00
_cell.angle_gamma   90.00
#
_symmetry.space_group_name_H-M   'P 1'
#
loop_
_entity.id
_entity.type
_entity.pdbx_description
1 polymer ?
#
loop_
_entity_poly.entity_id
_entity_poly.type
_entity_poly.pdbx_seq_one_letter_code
_entity_poly.pdbx_strand_id
1 'polypeptide(L)'
;MRKKIERVYSDEARTGIFEEDNPFLEMISDDLIETSVAVANRWKEEFVVSENQKTNDLVFIQFSKEGVDHFAFLRIALRETLTHLGGEVDNPIKLTQNNLPGFGTGADEALVINLQNRKYHLIEKRIKYNGTFLNYFSENLLQAQPKISPKKSIKALEKQLRKLWKALTQMIFNFNQRLNQLFLTILRKKINSLLRN
;
A
#
# COMPACT_ATOMS: atom_id res chain seq x y z
N MET A 1 -21.27 -4.09 -3.13
CA MET A 1 -20.08 -3.91 -3.98
C MET A 1 -19.59 -2.46 -4.06
N ARG A 2 -20.46 -1.48 -4.32
CA ARG A 2 -20.15 -0.02 -4.39
C ARG A 2 -19.11 0.51 -3.39
N LYS A 3 -19.31 0.31 -2.08
CA LYS A 3 -18.36 0.76 -1.03
C LYS A 3 -16.94 0.18 -1.16
N LYS A 4 -16.78 -1.01 -1.77
CA LYS A 4 -15.46 -1.61 -2.01
C LYS A 4 -14.75 -0.89 -3.16
N ILE A 5 -15.47 -0.54 -4.23
CA ILE A 5 -14.96 0.27 -5.35
C ILE A 5 -14.61 1.68 -4.89
N GLU A 6 -15.49 2.34 -4.13
CA GLU A 6 -15.26 3.71 -3.62
C GLU A 6 -13.95 3.81 -2.81
N ARG A 7 -13.58 2.76 -2.08
CA ARG A 7 -12.31 2.71 -1.36
C ARG A 7 -11.08 2.66 -2.26
N VAL A 8 -11.18 2.15 -3.49
CA VAL A 8 -10.05 2.13 -4.42
C VAL A 8 -9.69 3.54 -4.86
N TYR A 9 -10.65 4.47 -4.85
CA TYR A 9 -10.39 5.89 -5.10
C TYR A 9 -9.87 6.67 -3.87
N SER A 10 -9.55 5.99 -2.76
CA SER A 10 -9.05 6.64 -1.55
C SER A 10 -7.61 7.15 -1.69
N ASP A 11 -7.19 7.98 -0.73
CA ASP A 11 -5.83 8.49 -0.56
C ASP A 11 -4.79 7.39 -0.24
N GLU A 12 -5.26 6.17 0.05
CA GLU A 12 -4.41 5.00 0.28
C GLU A 12 -3.95 4.36 -1.03
N ALA A 13 -4.71 4.52 -2.11
CA ALA A 13 -4.41 3.92 -3.39
C ALA A 13 -3.22 4.59 -4.07
N ARG A 14 -2.38 3.76 -4.70
CA ARG A 14 -1.38 4.22 -5.65
C ARG A 14 -2.08 4.61 -6.95
N THR A 15 -1.47 5.49 -7.73
CA THR A 15 -2.05 5.96 -8.99
C THR A 15 -1.05 5.91 -10.13
N GLY A 16 -1.53 5.74 -11.34
CA GLY A 16 -0.69 5.74 -12.53
C GLY A 16 -1.50 5.92 -13.80
N ILE A 17 -0.81 5.85 -14.93
CA ILE A 17 -1.39 5.84 -16.28
C ILE A 17 -0.73 4.67 -16.99
N PHE A 18 -1.51 3.82 -17.66
CA PHE A 18 -0.93 2.80 -18.52
C PHE A 18 -0.42 3.41 -19.82
N GLU A 19 0.72 2.91 -20.29
CA GLU A 19 1.17 3.10 -21.67
C GLU A 19 0.21 2.40 -22.64
N GLU A 20 0.19 2.85 -23.89
CA GLU A 20 -0.77 2.35 -24.90
C GLU A 20 -0.52 0.89 -25.28
N ASP A 21 0.74 0.47 -25.26
CA ASP A 21 1.23 -0.87 -25.56
C ASP A 21 1.37 -1.74 -24.30
N ASN A 22 0.76 -1.33 -23.18
CA ASN A 22 0.89 -2.11 -21.95
C ASN A 22 0.17 -3.47 -22.10
N PRO A 23 0.87 -4.60 -21.89
CA PRO A 23 0.33 -5.92 -22.17
C PRO A 23 -0.81 -6.34 -21.22
N PHE A 24 -1.01 -5.67 -20.09
CA PHE A 24 -2.19 -5.90 -19.26
C PHE A 24 -3.42 -5.18 -19.82
N LEU A 25 -3.22 -3.97 -20.37
CA LEU A 25 -4.30 -3.19 -20.97
C LEU A 25 -4.86 -3.87 -22.24
N GLU A 26 -4.00 -4.51 -23.04
CA GLU A 26 -4.39 -5.29 -24.22
C GLU A 26 -5.36 -6.44 -23.91
N MET A 27 -5.41 -6.90 -22.65
CA MET A 27 -6.32 -7.96 -22.22
C MET A 27 -7.74 -7.48 -21.93
N ILE A 28 -7.94 -6.16 -21.89
CA ILE A 28 -9.23 -5.54 -21.59
C ILE A 28 -9.97 -5.29 -22.89
N SER A 29 -11.02 -6.08 -23.12
CA SER A 29 -11.94 -5.93 -24.24
C SER A 29 -13.30 -5.38 -23.78
N ASP A 30 -14.18 -5.12 -24.74
CA ASP A 30 -15.56 -4.72 -24.47
C ASP A 30 -16.39 -5.86 -23.85
N ASP A 31 -15.93 -7.12 -23.95
CA ASP A 31 -16.55 -8.27 -23.29
C ASP A 31 -15.93 -8.48 -21.90
N LEU A 32 -16.74 -8.23 -20.87
CA LEU A 32 -16.34 -8.43 -19.48
C LEU A 32 -15.96 -9.89 -19.18
N ILE A 33 -16.64 -10.87 -19.79
CA ILE A 33 -16.37 -12.29 -19.54
C ILE A 33 -15.02 -12.66 -20.12
N GLU A 34 -14.76 -12.31 -21.38
CA GLU A 34 -13.46 -12.52 -22.03
C GLU A 34 -12.32 -11.86 -21.21
N THR A 35 -12.49 -10.58 -20.88
CA THR A 35 -11.56 -9.82 -20.06
C THR A 35 -11.31 -10.51 -18.71
N SER A 36 -12.38 -10.96 -18.04
CA SER A 36 -12.28 -11.60 -16.72
C SER A 36 -11.51 -12.91 -16.76
N VAL A 37 -11.71 -13.73 -17.79
CA VAL A 37 -11.00 -15.00 -17.99
C VAL A 37 -9.53 -14.73 -18.27
N ALA A 38 -9.22 -13.81 -19.18
CA ALA A 38 -7.85 -13.43 -19.49
C ALA A 38 -7.11 -12.95 -18.23
N VAL A 39 -7.68 -11.97 -17.52
CA VAL A 39 -7.07 -11.38 -16.32
C VAL A 39 -6.94 -12.42 -15.19
N ALA A 40 -7.94 -13.30 -15.00
CA ALA A 40 -7.88 -14.35 -13.99
C ALA A 40 -6.75 -15.36 -14.26
N ASN A 41 -6.55 -15.76 -15.52
CA ASN A 41 -5.49 -16.68 -15.90
C ASN A 41 -4.11 -16.08 -15.65
N ARG A 42 -3.89 -14.84 -16.10
CA ARG A 42 -2.63 -14.13 -15.83
C ARG A 42 -2.40 -13.90 -14.34
N TRP A 43 -3.44 -13.53 -13.59
CA TRP A 43 -3.33 -13.40 -12.13
C TRP A 43 -2.90 -14.72 -11.49
N LYS A 44 -3.46 -15.85 -11.92
CA LYS A 44 -3.12 -17.17 -11.38
C LYS A 44 -1.65 -17.50 -11.60
N GLU A 45 -1.12 -17.23 -12.80
CA GLU A 45 0.30 -17.43 -13.13
C GLU A 45 1.20 -16.60 -12.22
N GLU A 46 0.89 -15.32 -12.02
CA GLU A 46 1.72 -14.43 -11.21
C GLU A 46 1.53 -14.59 -9.70
N PHE A 47 0.38 -15.10 -9.25
CA PHE A 47 0.11 -15.28 -7.82
C PHE A 47 0.68 -16.59 -7.27
N VAL A 48 0.96 -17.58 -8.13
CA VAL A 48 1.43 -18.92 -7.72
C VAL A 48 2.70 -18.88 -6.86
N VAL A 49 3.52 -17.85 -7.03
CA VAL A 49 4.78 -17.65 -6.30
C VAL A 49 4.60 -17.18 -4.85
N SER A 50 3.38 -16.84 -4.43
CA SER A 50 3.11 -16.40 -3.05
C SER A 50 3.26 -17.55 -2.05
N GLU A 51 4.10 -17.39 -1.02
CA GLU A 51 4.35 -18.40 0.02
C GLU A 51 3.16 -18.65 0.97
N ASN A 52 2.18 -17.74 1.05
CA ASN A 52 1.06 -17.79 2.00
C ASN A 52 -0.28 -17.55 1.30
N GLN A 53 -0.63 -18.43 0.38
CA GLN A 53 -1.88 -18.35 -0.37
C GLN A 53 -3.05 -18.64 0.56
N LYS A 54 -3.92 -17.64 0.73
CA LYS A 54 -5.25 -17.84 1.32
C LYS A 54 -6.24 -18.14 0.21
N THR A 55 -7.37 -18.76 0.53
CA THR A 55 -8.50 -18.82 -0.40
C THR A 55 -8.95 -17.39 -0.73
N ASN A 56 -9.16 -17.10 -2.01
CA ASN A 56 -9.58 -15.78 -2.46
C ASN A 56 -10.63 -15.92 -3.55
N ASP A 57 -11.53 -14.95 -3.60
CA ASP A 57 -12.39 -14.72 -4.75
C ASP A 57 -11.87 -13.55 -5.57
N LEU A 58 -12.02 -13.67 -6.89
CA LEU A 58 -11.78 -12.59 -7.84
C LEU A 58 -13.11 -11.98 -8.25
N VAL A 59 -13.17 -10.66 -8.29
CA VAL A 59 -14.37 -9.93 -8.70
C VAL A 59 -14.00 -8.98 -9.82
N PHE A 60 -14.75 -9.07 -10.91
CA PHE A 60 -14.60 -8.25 -12.11
C PHE A 60 -15.86 -7.42 -12.32
N ILE A 61 -15.68 -6.14 -12.61
CA ILE A 61 -16.79 -5.18 -12.69
C ILE A 61 -16.49 -4.18 -13.79
N GLN A 62 -17.41 -4.04 -14.74
CA GLN A 62 -17.50 -2.86 -15.59
C GLN A 62 -18.56 -1.92 -15.02
N PHE A 63 -18.26 -0.63 -14.96
CA PHE A 63 -19.21 0.38 -14.51
C PHE A 63 -18.90 1.72 -15.17
N SER A 64 -19.93 2.55 -15.31
CA SER A 64 -19.76 3.93 -15.74
C SER A 64 -19.74 4.87 -14.53
N LYS A 65 -18.81 5.83 -14.54
CA LYS A 65 -18.73 6.91 -13.56
C LYS A 65 -18.60 8.21 -14.32
N GLU A 66 -19.56 9.13 -14.11
CA GLU A 66 -19.58 10.43 -14.79
C GLU A 66 -19.57 10.30 -16.32
N GLY A 67 -20.20 9.24 -16.86
CA GLY A 67 -20.26 8.96 -18.29
C GLY A 67 -19.00 8.31 -18.87
N VAL A 68 -18.01 7.99 -18.04
CA VAL A 68 -16.78 7.32 -18.47
C VAL A 68 -16.76 5.88 -17.98
N ASP A 69 -16.47 4.96 -18.89
CA ASP A 69 -16.40 3.54 -18.56
C ASP A 69 -15.12 3.20 -17.81
N HIS A 70 -15.30 2.33 -16.82
CA HIS A 70 -14.25 1.86 -15.95
C HIS A 70 -14.29 0.34 -15.85
N PHE A 71 -13.10 -0.25 -15.76
CA PHE A 71 -12.91 -1.64 -15.41
C PHE A 71 -12.34 -1.73 -14.00
N ALA A 72 -12.90 -2.61 -13.17
CA ALA A 72 -12.38 -2.94 -11.86
C ALA A 72 -12.11 -4.43 -11.71
N PHE A 73 -10.96 -4.72 -11.11
CA PHE A 73 -10.52 -6.04 -10.73
C PHE A 73 -10.17 -6.04 -9.24
N LEU A 74 -10.83 -6.91 -8.45
CA LEU A 74 -10.65 -6.98 -7.01
C LEU A 74 -10.28 -8.40 -6.60
N ARG A 75 -9.27 -8.54 -5.74
CA ARG A 75 -8.99 -9.77 -5.02
C ARG A 75 -9.46 -9.65 -3.58
N ILE A 76 -10.26 -10.63 -3.15
CA ILE A 76 -10.84 -10.67 -1.81
C ILE A 76 -10.40 -11.96 -1.14
N ALA A 77 -9.58 -11.88 -0.10
CA ALA A 77 -9.23 -13.04 0.70
C ALA A 77 -10.42 -13.43 1.60
N LEU A 78 -10.77 -14.71 1.57
CA LEU A 78 -11.80 -15.26 2.44
C LEU A 78 -11.26 -15.41 3.86
N ARG A 79 -12.16 -15.26 4.83
CA ARG A 79 -11.82 -15.21 6.26
C ARG A 79 -12.47 -16.34 7.03
N GLU A 80 -11.78 -16.76 8.07
CA GLU A 80 -12.37 -17.57 9.11
C GLU A 80 -13.12 -16.65 10.09
N THR A 81 -14.33 -17.03 10.47
CA THR A 81 -15.12 -16.30 11.47
C THR A 81 -15.71 -17.28 12.47
N LEU A 82 -15.69 -16.88 13.74
CA LEU A 82 -16.39 -17.58 14.81
C LEU A 82 -17.87 -17.19 14.73
N THR A 83 -18.73 -18.19 14.51
CA THR A 83 -20.16 -18.00 14.35
C THR A 83 -20.90 -18.79 15.41
N HIS A 84 -21.88 -18.16 16.05
CA HIS A 84 -22.79 -18.85 16.96
C HIS A 84 -23.88 -19.56 16.15
N LEU A 85 -23.81 -20.88 16.04
CA LEU A 85 -24.82 -21.67 15.36
C LEU A 85 -25.79 -22.20 16.43
N GLY A 86 -26.99 -21.63 16.49
CA GLY A 86 -27.97 -21.87 17.56
C GLY A 86 -28.57 -23.29 17.64
N GLY A 87 -27.91 -24.30 17.08
CA GLY A 87 -28.39 -25.68 17.03
C GLY A 87 -27.63 -26.67 17.93
N GLU A 88 -26.44 -26.34 18.44
CA GLU A 88 -25.65 -27.22 19.31
C GLU A 88 -25.47 -26.60 20.70
N VAL A 89 -26.11 -27.20 21.70
CA VAL A 89 -26.13 -26.71 23.09
C VAL A 89 -24.75 -26.86 23.75
N ASP A 90 -23.99 -27.90 23.39
CA ASP A 90 -22.68 -28.19 23.99
C ASP A 90 -21.51 -27.46 23.31
N ASN A 91 -21.65 -27.05 22.05
CA ASN A 91 -20.62 -26.31 21.33
C ASN A 91 -21.21 -25.21 20.43
N PRO A 92 -21.78 -24.15 21.02
CA PRO A 92 -22.55 -23.15 20.29
C PRO A 92 -21.70 -22.31 19.33
N ILE A 93 -20.39 -22.26 19.51
CA ILE A 93 -19.46 -21.46 18.68
C ILE A 93 -18.67 -22.39 17.77
N LYS A 94 -18.81 -22.22 16.45
CA LYS A 94 -18.00 -22.92 15.45
C LYS A 94 -17.15 -21.96 14.64
N LEU A 95 -15.97 -22.45 14.25
CA LEU A 95 -15.13 -21.78 13.27
C LEU A 95 -15.68 -22.09 11.87
N THR A 96 -16.20 -21.06 11.20
CA THR A 96 -16.63 -21.15 9.80
C THR A 96 -15.52 -20.63 8.91
N GLN A 97 -15.25 -21.33 7.81
CA GLN A 97 -14.20 -21.00 6.85
C GLN A 97 -14.81 -20.40 5.57
N ASN A 98 -13.95 -19.79 4.74
CA ASN A 98 -14.31 -19.27 3.42
C ASN A 98 -15.39 -18.17 3.40
N ASN A 99 -15.46 -17.35 4.45
CA ASN A 99 -16.44 -16.25 4.49
C ASN A 99 -15.91 -15.00 3.76
N LEU A 100 -16.77 -14.34 3.00
CA LEU A 100 -16.47 -13.00 2.50
C LEU A 100 -16.25 -12.03 3.67
N PRO A 101 -15.31 -11.08 3.53
CA PRO A 101 -15.06 -10.13 4.60
C PRO A 101 -16.26 -9.19 4.77
N GLY A 102 -16.52 -8.82 6.03
CA GLY A 102 -17.72 -8.09 6.43
C GLY A 102 -17.99 -6.80 5.66
N PHE A 103 -19.26 -6.40 5.65
CA PHE A 103 -19.72 -5.18 4.99
C PHE A 103 -18.91 -3.97 5.43
N GLY A 104 -18.41 -3.21 4.45
CA GLY A 104 -17.58 -2.04 4.74
C GLY A 104 -16.12 -2.36 5.04
N THR A 105 -15.61 -3.55 4.72
CA THR A 105 -14.16 -3.78 4.52
C THR A 105 -13.78 -3.55 3.05
N GLY A 106 -12.60 -2.98 2.78
CA GLY A 106 -12.05 -2.88 1.41
C GLY A 106 -11.72 -4.27 0.84
N ALA A 107 -11.43 -4.33 -0.47
CA ALA A 107 -10.76 -5.50 -1.02
C ALA A 107 -9.31 -5.57 -0.50
N ASP A 108 -8.73 -6.77 -0.49
CA ASP A 108 -7.33 -6.93 -0.08
C ASP A 108 -6.39 -6.28 -1.08
N GLU A 109 -6.70 -6.45 -2.35
CA GLU A 109 -6.06 -5.82 -3.49
C GLU A 109 -7.12 -5.44 -4.50
N ALA A 110 -6.92 -4.34 -5.22
CA ALA A 110 -7.87 -3.86 -6.19
C ALA A 110 -7.22 -2.95 -7.22
N LEU A 111 -7.70 -3.02 -8.44
CA LEU A 111 -7.39 -2.14 -9.54
C LEU A 111 -8.67 -1.54 -10.07
N VAL A 112 -8.66 -0.24 -10.34
CA VAL A 112 -9.72 0.43 -11.10
C VAL A 112 -9.06 1.26 -12.20
N ILE A 113 -9.48 1.04 -13.43
CA ILE A 113 -8.94 1.69 -14.64
C ILE A 113 -10.04 2.54 -15.26
N ASN A 114 -9.71 3.76 -15.61
CA ASN A 114 -10.50 4.59 -16.51
C ASN A 114 -10.17 4.22 -17.95
N LEU A 115 -11.14 3.66 -18.68
CA LEU A 115 -10.89 3.10 -20.01
C LEU A 115 -10.67 4.17 -21.08
N GLN A 116 -11.07 5.42 -20.83
CA GLN A 116 -10.89 6.53 -21.76
C GLN A 116 -9.47 7.12 -21.70
N ASN A 117 -8.90 7.27 -20.50
CA ASN A 117 -7.62 7.96 -20.32
C ASN A 117 -6.53 7.10 -19.68
N ARG A 118 -6.79 5.81 -19.48
CA ARG A 118 -5.86 4.80 -18.93
C ARG A 118 -5.35 5.08 -17.52
N LYS A 119 -5.89 6.10 -16.84
CA LYS A 119 -5.56 6.38 -15.44
C LYS A 119 -6.10 5.25 -14.59
N TYR A 120 -5.31 4.84 -13.59
CA TYR A 120 -5.72 3.80 -12.69
C TYR A 120 -5.44 4.13 -11.23
N HIS A 121 -6.21 3.47 -10.37
CA HIS A 121 -6.03 3.41 -8.93
C HIS A 121 -5.72 1.98 -8.53
N LEU A 122 -4.70 1.79 -7.70
CA LEU A 122 -4.20 0.49 -7.29
C LEU A 122 -4.06 0.39 -5.77
N ILE A 123 -4.74 -0.60 -5.20
CA ILE A 123 -4.50 -1.12 -3.85
C ILE A 123 -3.77 -2.45 -4.02
N GLU A 124 -2.57 -2.55 -3.46
CA GLU A 124 -1.73 -3.73 -3.55
C GLU A 124 -1.12 -4.08 -2.19
N LYS A 125 -0.94 -5.37 -1.97
CA LYS A 125 -0.18 -5.90 -0.83
C LYS A 125 1.11 -6.52 -1.35
N ARG A 126 2.13 -6.49 -0.50
CA ARG A 126 3.37 -7.22 -0.77
C ARG A 126 3.16 -8.68 -0.45
N ILE A 127 3.63 -9.54 -1.34
CA ILE A 127 3.73 -10.97 -1.09
C ILE A 127 5.16 -11.34 -0.77
N LYS A 128 5.34 -12.45 -0.05
CA LYS A 128 6.65 -13.00 0.27
C LYS A 128 7.00 -14.08 -0.76
N TYR A 129 8.19 -13.99 -1.33
CA TYR A 129 8.75 -14.92 -2.29
C TYR A 129 10.26 -15.01 -2.10
N ASN A 130 10.77 -16.23 -1.94
CA ASN A 130 12.19 -16.51 -1.71
C ASN A 130 12.79 -15.65 -0.58
N GLY A 131 12.04 -15.45 0.50
CA GLY A 131 12.49 -14.63 1.63
C GLY A 131 12.42 -13.11 1.44
N THR A 132 12.02 -12.62 0.27
CA THR A 132 11.90 -11.19 -0.04
C THR A 132 10.44 -10.77 -0.23
N PHE A 133 10.16 -9.47 -0.05
CA PHE A 133 8.83 -8.91 -0.30
C PHE A 133 8.78 -8.23 -1.66
N LEU A 134 7.87 -8.65 -2.55
CA LEU A 134 7.66 -8.04 -3.86
C LEU A 134 6.27 -7.42 -4.02
N ASN A 135 6.13 -6.47 -4.94
CA ASN A 135 4.85 -5.92 -5.35
C ASN A 135 4.35 -6.63 -6.62
N TYR A 136 4.02 -7.92 -6.51
CA TYR A 136 3.65 -8.75 -7.67
C TYR A 136 2.52 -8.15 -8.52
N PHE A 137 1.56 -7.47 -7.89
CA PHE A 137 0.42 -6.87 -8.59
C PHE A 137 0.91 -5.81 -9.58
N SER A 138 1.67 -4.80 -9.14
CA SER A 138 2.15 -3.76 -10.05
C SER A 138 3.26 -4.25 -10.97
N GLU A 139 4.23 -5.00 -10.43
CA GLU A 139 5.48 -5.33 -11.11
C GLU A 139 5.31 -6.47 -12.12
N ASN A 140 4.58 -7.53 -11.75
CA ASN A 140 4.45 -8.73 -12.56
C ASN A 140 3.13 -8.77 -13.33
N LEU A 141 2.02 -8.59 -12.63
CA LEU A 141 0.69 -8.68 -13.22
C LEU A 141 0.41 -7.50 -14.16
N LEU A 142 0.57 -6.27 -13.68
CA LEU A 142 0.29 -5.07 -14.47
C LEU A 142 1.48 -4.58 -15.31
N GLN A 143 2.70 -4.98 -14.95
CA GLN A 143 3.94 -4.50 -15.56
C GLN A 143 3.97 -2.96 -15.63
N ALA A 144 3.62 -2.31 -14.52
CA ALA A 144 3.49 -0.87 -14.41
C ALA A 144 4.21 -0.32 -13.18
N GLN A 145 4.61 0.96 -13.24
CA GLN A 145 5.24 1.66 -12.13
C GLN A 145 4.31 2.74 -11.54
N PRO A 146 3.44 2.38 -10.59
CA PRO A 146 2.51 3.32 -10.00
C PRO A 146 3.23 4.33 -9.09
N LYS A 147 2.73 5.56 -9.08
CA LYS A 147 3.16 6.60 -8.14
C LYS A 147 2.72 6.22 -6.73
N ILE A 148 3.57 6.54 -5.75
CA ILE A 148 3.23 6.36 -4.33
C ILE A 148 1.94 7.10 -3.99
N SER A 149 1.15 6.54 -3.08
CA SER A 149 -0.11 7.16 -2.68
C SER A 149 0.11 8.51 -1.99
N PRO A 150 -0.83 9.48 -2.12
CA PRO A 150 -0.73 10.79 -1.46
C PRO A 150 -0.50 10.67 0.05
N LYS A 151 -1.20 9.74 0.72
CA LYS A 151 -1.01 9.48 2.15
C LYS A 151 0.41 9.02 2.48
N LYS A 152 1.00 8.16 1.65
CA LYS A 152 2.37 7.67 1.83
C LYS A 152 3.39 8.77 1.53
N SER A 153 3.18 9.61 0.53
CA SER A 153 4.08 10.72 0.21
C SER A 153 4.14 11.73 1.35
N ILE A 154 2.98 12.13 1.91
CA ILE A 154 2.89 13.01 3.07
C ILE A 154 3.62 12.40 4.27
N LYS A 155 3.36 11.13 4.59
CA LYS A 155 4.02 10.43 5.70
C LYS A 155 5.55 10.34 5.52
N ALA A 156 6.03 10.18 4.28
CA ALA A 156 7.45 10.17 3.97
C ALA A 156 8.09 11.55 4.20
N LEU A 157 7.43 12.62 3.75
CA LEU A 157 7.83 14.01 3.98
C LEU A 157 7.90 14.33 5.48
N GLU A 158 6.89 13.97 6.27
CA GLU A 158 6.89 14.14 7.73
C GLU A 158 8.05 13.40 8.41
N LYS A 159 8.41 12.21 7.91
CA LYS A 159 9.54 11.44 8.44
C LYS A 159 10.87 12.14 8.12
N GLN A 160 11.02 12.71 6.93
CA GLN A 160 12.19 13.49 6.54
C GLN A 160 12.31 14.76 7.39
N LEU A 161 11.21 15.52 7.54
CA LEU A 161 11.17 16.71 8.41
C LEU A 161 11.61 16.37 9.84
N ARG A 162 11.08 15.29 10.43
CA ARG A 162 11.50 14.84 11.77
C ARG A 162 12.98 14.49 11.87
N LYS A 163 13.57 13.90 10.84
CA LYS A 163 15.02 13.63 10.81
C LYS A 163 15.84 14.93 10.76
N LEU A 164 15.42 15.89 9.93
CA LEU A 164 16.06 17.20 9.85
C LEU A 164 15.99 17.93 11.18
N TRP A 165 14.82 17.94 11.84
CA TRP A 165 14.67 18.52 13.17
C TRP A 165 15.61 17.91 14.20
N LYS A 166 15.68 16.57 14.27
CA LYS A 166 16.63 15.89 15.17
C LYS A 166 18.09 16.26 14.88
N ALA A 167 18.47 16.32 13.61
CA ALA A 167 19.82 16.70 13.20
C ALA A 167 20.15 18.15 13.59
N LEU A 168 19.23 19.09 13.35
CA LEU A 168 19.38 20.49 13.75
C LEU A 168 19.49 20.65 15.26
N THR A 169 18.62 19.98 16.04
CA THR A 169 18.70 20.00 17.51
C THR A 169 20.03 19.45 18.01
N GLN A 170 20.51 18.34 17.44
CA GLN A 170 21.81 17.79 17.80
C GLN A 170 22.96 18.73 17.44
N MET A 171 22.88 19.39 16.27
CA MET A 171 23.89 20.35 15.83
C MET A 171 23.95 21.57 16.77
N ILE A 172 22.80 22.13 17.14
CA ILE A 172 22.70 23.23 18.11
C ILE A 172 23.26 22.81 19.46
N PHE A 173 22.91 21.63 19.95
CA PHE A 173 23.46 21.10 21.19
C PHE A 173 24.99 20.98 21.15
N ASN A 174 25.52 20.39 20.09
CA ASN A 174 26.97 20.24 19.90
C ASN A 174 27.69 21.59 19.79
N PHE A 175 27.07 22.56 19.12
CA PHE A 175 27.59 23.92 19.01
C PHE A 175 27.67 24.60 20.38
N ASN A 176 26.59 24.55 21.17
CA ASN A 176 26.56 25.12 22.52
C ASN A 176 27.60 24.47 23.45
N GLN A 177 27.76 23.15 23.37
CA GLN A 177 28.81 22.43 24.11
C GLN A 177 30.21 22.96 23.74
N ARG A 178 30.50 23.12 22.44
CA ARG A 178 31.79 23.67 21.98
C ARG A 178 32.01 25.11 22.43
N LEU A 179 31.00 25.97 22.35
CA LEU A 179 31.09 27.35 22.83
C LEU A 179 31.40 27.40 24.33
N ASN A 180 30.72 26.61 25.14
CA ASN A 180 30.97 26.56 26.58
C ASN A 180 32.39 26.08 26.88
N GLN A 181 32.89 25.06 26.18
CA GLN A 181 34.27 24.58 26.34
C GLN A 181 35.30 25.64 25.95
N LEU A 182 35.08 26.36 24.84
CA LEU A 182 35.94 27.46 24.42
C LEU A 182 35.96 28.58 25.47
N PHE A 183 34.79 28.97 25.97
CA PHE A 183 34.67 30.00 27.00
C PHE A 183 35.42 29.62 28.28
N LEU A 184 35.23 28.38 28.78
CA LEU A 184 35.97 27.87 29.94
C LEU A 184 37.48 27.82 29.70
N THR A 185 37.91 27.45 28.50
CA THR A 185 39.33 27.42 28.13
C THR A 185 39.95 28.81 28.14
N ILE A 186 39.25 29.81 27.58
CA ILE A 186 39.69 31.21 27.57
C ILE A 186 39.76 31.76 29.00
N LEU A 187 38.73 31.52 29.83
CA LEU A 187 38.72 31.91 31.24
C LEU A 187 39.91 31.30 32.01
N ARG A 188 40.14 30.00 31.87
CA ARG A 188 41.29 29.32 32.52
C ARG A 188 42.62 29.93 32.08
N LYS A 189 42.81 30.21 30.78
CA LYS A 189 44.02 30.88 30.29
C LYS A 189 44.20 32.26 30.92
N LYS A 190 43.14 33.06 31.01
CA LYS A 190 43.18 34.43 31.56
C LYS A 190 43.46 34.44 33.07
N ILE A 191 42.87 33.51 33.82
CA ILE A 191 43.14 33.35 35.27
C ILE A 191 44.62 32.94 35.47
N ASN A 192 45.10 31.95 34.73
CA ASN A 192 46.48 31.49 34.86
C ASN A 192 47.51 32.57 34.49
N SER A 193 47.21 33.49 33.56
CA SER A 193 48.09 34.63 33.28
C SER A 193 48.09 35.68 34.39
N LEU A 194 46.96 35.86 35.09
CA LEU A 194 46.87 36.80 36.21
C LEU A 194 47.58 36.28 37.47
N LEU A 195 47.67 34.96 37.65
CA LEU A 195 48.37 34.32 38.77
C LEU A 195 49.89 34.19 38.58
N ARG A 196 50.42 34.51 37.39
CA ARG A 196 51.86 34.44 37.07
C ARG A 196 52.55 35.82 37.09
N ASN A 197 51.81 36.88 37.35
CA ASN A 197 52.31 38.23 37.61
C ASN A 197 52.12 38.55 39.09
#